data_AF-A0A1A9RWK7-F1
#
_entry.id   AF-A0A1A9RWK7-F1
#
_cell.length_a   1.000
_cell.length_b   1.000
_cell.length_c   1.000
_cell.angle_alpha   90.00
_cell.angle_beta   90.00
_cell.angle_gamma   90.00
#
_symmetry.space_group_name_H-M   'P 1'
#
loop_
_entity.id
_entity.type
_entity.pdbx_description
1 polymer ?
#
loop_
_entity_poly.entity_id
_entity_poly.type
_entity_poly.pdbx_seq_one_letter_code
_entity_poly.pdbx_strand_id
1 'polypeptide(L)'
;MILRSGGASGLDSYFEQALLLTHSKDEKSAKDIYYAIDTDKITDETAHKMLFGITAYFHPTQAKLLQQEIQYITPLARNLFQIIGIEPFQDTGCITLMQQLKANGSVDINKLELDIRPVRFVLCYTEDGCENHQGRTRQTGGTGQTISYADYFGIPIINLKNLDIMNRINQQLI
;
A
#
# COMPACT_ATOMS: atom_id res chain seq x y z
N MET A 1 -11.69 -3.86 4.02
CA MET A 1 -10.79 -3.05 3.18
C MET A 1 -10.18 -3.90 2.09
N ILE A 2 -10.50 -3.61 0.83
CA ILE A 2 -10.04 -4.32 -0.38
C ILE A 2 -9.28 -3.31 -1.24
N LEU A 3 -8.12 -3.69 -1.77
CA LEU A 3 -7.20 -2.71 -2.34
C LEU A 3 -6.75 -3.00 -3.78
N ARG A 4 -6.63 -1.90 -4.54
CA ARG A 4 -6.28 -1.80 -5.97
C ARG A 4 -4.75 -1.88 -6.17
N SER A 5 -4.25 -2.93 -6.81
CA SER A 5 -2.87 -2.97 -7.31
C SER A 5 -2.77 -2.12 -8.59
N GLY A 6 -2.58 -0.80 -8.43
CA GLY A 6 -2.50 0.14 -9.55
C GLY A 6 -1.42 -0.24 -10.55
N GLY A 7 -1.84 -0.66 -11.75
CA GLY A 7 -0.92 -0.91 -12.86
C GLY A 7 -1.48 -1.62 -14.08
N ALA A 8 -2.57 -2.39 -13.94
CA ALA A 8 -3.21 -3.05 -15.09
C ALA A 8 -4.55 -2.36 -15.39
N SER A 9 -4.60 -1.59 -16.48
CA SER A 9 -5.79 -0.82 -16.92
C SER A 9 -7.08 -1.64 -17.03
N GLY A 10 -6.98 -2.96 -17.19
CA GLY A 10 -8.12 -3.87 -17.18
C GLY A 10 -8.61 -4.27 -15.78
N LEU A 11 -7.72 -4.57 -14.84
CA LEU A 11 -8.07 -5.19 -13.55
C LEU A 11 -8.91 -4.23 -12.70
N ASP A 12 -8.52 -2.96 -12.71
CA ASP A 12 -9.19 -1.87 -12.01
C ASP A 12 -10.65 -1.69 -12.48
N SER A 13 -10.87 -1.72 -13.80
CA SER A 13 -12.19 -1.61 -14.41
C SER A 13 -13.07 -2.81 -14.06
N TYR A 14 -12.51 -4.02 -14.02
CA TYR A 14 -13.23 -5.23 -13.62
C TYR A 14 -13.64 -5.21 -12.15
N PHE A 15 -12.77 -4.73 -11.24
CA PHE A 15 -13.11 -4.58 -9.82
C PHE A 15 -14.23 -3.57 -9.62
N GLU A 16 -14.14 -2.39 -10.25
CA GLU A 16 -15.16 -1.35 -10.16
C GLU A 16 -16.51 -1.83 -10.73
N GLN A 17 -16.50 -2.53 -11.86
CA GLN A 17 -17.71 -3.13 -12.43
C GLN A 17 -18.30 -4.22 -11.52
N ALA A 18 -17.48 -5.11 -10.97
CA ALA A 18 -17.94 -6.14 -10.04
C ALA A 18 -18.58 -5.54 -8.79
N LEU A 19 -18.05 -4.42 -8.28
CA LEU A 19 -18.59 -3.73 -7.12
C LEU A 19 -19.94 -3.06 -7.42
N LEU A 20 -20.05 -2.41 -8.59
CA LEU A 20 -21.31 -1.83 -9.07
C LEU A 20 -22.41 -2.89 -9.28
N LEU A 21 -22.02 -4.11 -9.64
CA LEU A 21 -22.93 -5.24 -9.84
C LEU A 21 -23.35 -5.93 -8.54
N THR A 22 -22.53 -5.87 -7.49
CA THR A 22 -22.76 -6.60 -6.22
C THR A 22 -23.37 -5.74 -5.12
N HIS A 23 -23.20 -4.42 -5.15
CA HIS A 23 -23.84 -3.51 -4.20
C HIS A 23 -25.14 -2.92 -4.75
N SER A 24 -26.26 -3.35 -4.18
CA SER A 24 -27.58 -2.74 -4.36
C SER A 24 -27.60 -1.32 -3.78
N LYS A 25 -27.53 -0.29 -4.62
CA LYS A 25 -27.92 1.13 -4.38
C LYS A 25 -27.41 1.89 -3.12
N ASP A 26 -26.75 1.25 -2.17
CA ASP A 26 -26.20 1.88 -0.97
C ASP A 26 -24.72 2.20 -1.17
N GLU A 27 -24.44 3.44 -1.56
CA GLU A 27 -23.09 4.01 -1.75
C GLU A 27 -22.14 3.85 -0.55
N LYS A 28 -22.65 3.52 0.64
CA LYS A 28 -21.86 3.49 1.88
C LYS A 28 -20.87 2.33 1.96
N SER A 29 -21.11 1.20 1.31
CA SER A 29 -20.18 0.04 1.33
C SER A 29 -19.04 0.14 0.31
N ALA A 30 -19.17 1.01 -0.70
CA ALA A 30 -18.10 1.28 -1.67
C ALA A 30 -16.94 2.10 -1.07
N LYS A 31 -17.11 2.62 0.15
CA LYS A 31 -16.15 3.51 0.84
C LYS A 31 -14.89 2.82 1.37
N ASP A 32 -14.83 1.48 1.33
CA ASP A 32 -13.69 0.71 1.86
C ASP A 32 -12.62 0.40 0.81
N ILE A 33 -12.71 1.01 -0.37
CA ILE A 33 -11.73 0.88 -1.46
C ILE A 33 -10.80 2.08 -1.43
N TYR A 34 -9.55 1.83 -1.06
CA TYR A 34 -8.52 2.86 -1.02
C TYR A 34 -7.71 2.87 -2.31
N TYR A 35 -7.69 4.03 -2.95
CA TYR A 35 -6.90 4.26 -4.15
C TYR A 35 -5.46 4.57 -3.79
N ALA A 36 -4.55 4.13 -4.66
CA ALA A 36 -3.16 4.55 -4.59
C ALA A 36 -3.11 6.07 -4.68
N ILE A 37 -2.44 6.73 -3.72
CA ILE A 37 -2.13 8.16 -3.89
C ILE A 37 -1.08 8.27 -5.00
N ASP A 38 -1.36 9.14 -5.96
CA ASP A 38 -0.42 9.56 -7.01
C ASP A 38 0.70 10.38 -6.37
N THR A 39 1.54 9.69 -5.61
CA THR A 39 2.65 10.27 -4.87
C THR A 39 3.67 10.92 -5.80
N ASP A 40 3.65 10.56 -7.10
CA ASP A 40 4.45 11.13 -8.19
C ASP A 40 4.03 12.55 -8.55
N LYS A 41 2.82 12.96 -8.16
CA LYS A 41 2.32 14.33 -8.34
C LYS A 41 2.63 15.23 -7.14
N ILE A 42 3.28 14.70 -6.10
CA ILE A 42 3.61 15.46 -4.90
C ILE A 42 4.88 16.26 -5.14
N THR A 43 4.72 17.58 -5.27
CA THR A 43 5.82 18.54 -5.50
C THR A 43 6.29 19.24 -4.23
N ASP A 44 5.53 19.15 -3.13
CA ASP A 44 5.92 19.72 -1.83
C ASP A 44 7.05 18.90 -1.20
N GLU A 45 8.21 19.53 -1.00
CA GLU A 45 9.42 18.89 -0.47
C GLU A 45 9.20 18.33 0.94
N THR A 46 8.38 18.99 1.76
CA THR A 46 8.11 18.53 3.13
C THR A 46 7.25 17.27 3.12
N ALA A 47 6.20 17.26 2.31
CA ALA A 47 5.39 16.07 2.08
C ALA A 47 6.26 14.92 1.55
N HIS A 48 7.18 15.19 0.62
CA HIS A 48 8.10 14.17 0.12
C HIS A 48 8.99 13.59 1.24
N LYS A 49 9.57 14.44 2.09
CA LYS A 49 10.39 14.02 3.26
C LYS A 49 9.58 13.23 4.29
N MET A 50 8.32 13.61 4.53
CA MET A 50 7.40 12.87 5.39
C MET A 50 7.15 11.45 4.86
N LEU A 51 6.75 11.34 3.59
CA LEU A 51 6.47 10.06 2.95
C LEU A 51 7.72 9.18 2.93
N PHE A 52 8.90 9.77 2.68
CA PHE A 52 10.18 9.08 2.77
C PHE A 52 10.41 8.49 4.16
N GLY A 53 10.28 9.31 5.21
CA GLY A 53 10.49 8.86 6.58
C GLY A 53 9.63 7.64 6.90
N ILE A 54 8.32 7.74 6.67
CA ILE A 54 7.37 6.64 6.93
C ILE A 54 7.70 5.41 6.09
N THR A 55 7.99 5.60 4.80
CA THR A 55 8.33 4.49 3.91
C THR A 55 9.60 3.77 4.36
N ALA A 56 10.64 4.52 4.72
CA ALA A 56 11.90 3.96 5.20
C ALA A 56 11.72 3.22 6.52
N TYR A 57 10.89 3.75 7.44
CA TYR A 57 10.60 3.12 8.72
C TYR A 57 9.97 1.73 8.57
N PHE A 58 9.01 1.58 7.66
CA PHE A 58 8.34 0.30 7.41
C PHE A 58 9.02 -0.57 6.35
N HIS A 59 10.13 -0.13 5.76
CA HIS A 59 10.79 -0.92 4.72
C HIS A 59 11.58 -2.10 5.33
N PRO A 60 11.41 -3.34 4.82
CA PRO A 60 12.17 -4.51 5.30
C PRO A 60 13.69 -4.37 5.21
N THR A 61 14.19 -3.36 4.47
CA THR A 61 15.61 -3.06 4.29
C THR A 61 15.92 -1.58 4.58
N GLN A 62 15.42 -1.07 5.70
CA GLN A 62 15.53 0.33 6.15
C GLN A 62 16.94 0.93 5.96
N ALA A 63 17.99 0.24 6.39
CA ALA A 63 19.37 0.74 6.35
C ALA A 63 19.89 1.05 4.94
N LYS A 64 19.43 0.31 3.91
CA LYS A 64 19.85 0.55 2.52
C LYS A 64 19.12 1.73 1.89
N LEU A 65 17.85 1.95 2.24
CA LEU A 65 17.07 3.07 1.70
C LEU A 65 17.51 4.42 2.25
N LEU A 66 17.91 4.47 3.52
CA LEU A 66 18.43 5.70 4.14
C LEU A 66 19.74 6.20 3.49
N GLN A 67 20.44 5.35 2.72
CA GLN A 67 21.70 5.68 2.06
C GLN A 67 21.56 6.08 0.58
N GLN A 68 20.40 5.86 -0.06
CA GLN A 68 20.23 5.93 -1.52
C GLN A 68 19.32 7.07 -1.99
N GLU A 69 19.20 8.14 -1.20
CA GLU A 69 18.37 9.33 -1.44
C GLU A 69 17.60 9.38 -2.78
N ILE A 70 16.27 9.22 -2.66
CA ILE A 70 15.25 10.01 -3.36
C ILE A 70 14.64 9.44 -4.67
N GLN A 71 15.31 8.62 -5.49
CA GLN A 71 14.76 8.39 -6.85
C GLN A 71 13.57 7.40 -6.98
N TYR A 72 13.32 6.51 -6.00
CA TYR A 72 12.29 5.45 -6.13
C TYR A 72 11.30 5.39 -4.97
N ILE A 73 11.34 6.34 -4.04
CA ILE A 73 10.54 6.31 -2.81
C ILE A 73 9.06 6.47 -3.07
N THR A 74 8.70 7.30 -4.03
CA THR A 74 7.32 7.58 -4.39
C THR A 74 6.51 6.31 -4.70
N PRO A 75 6.92 5.43 -5.65
CA PRO A 75 6.28 4.14 -5.85
C PRO A 75 6.24 3.23 -4.60
N LEU A 76 7.29 3.25 -3.78
CA LEU A 76 7.38 2.44 -2.55
C LEU A 76 6.38 2.93 -1.50
N ALA A 77 6.27 4.24 -1.34
CA ALA A 77 5.39 4.93 -0.42
C ALA A 77 3.93 4.65 -0.77
N ARG A 78 3.58 4.77 -2.05
CA ARG A 78 2.26 4.41 -2.57
C ARG A 78 1.87 2.99 -2.16
N ASN A 79 2.73 2.00 -2.44
CA ASN A 79 2.45 0.60 -2.13
C ASN A 79 2.36 0.35 -0.62
N LEU A 80 3.15 1.06 0.20
CA LEU A 80 3.08 0.96 1.65
C LEU A 80 1.77 1.52 2.20
N PHE A 81 1.39 2.76 1.86
CA PHE A 81 0.18 3.41 2.36
C PHE A 81 -1.08 2.64 2.02
N GLN A 82 -1.07 2.00 0.85
CA GLN A 82 -2.06 1.04 0.47
C GLN A 82 -2.17 -0.11 1.49
N ILE A 83 -1.05 -0.77 1.79
CA ILE A 83 -1.05 -1.89 2.75
C ILE A 83 -1.49 -1.48 4.15
N ILE A 84 -1.04 -0.33 4.65
CA ILE A 84 -1.28 0.10 6.04
C ILE A 84 -2.57 0.93 6.22
N GLY A 85 -3.30 1.23 5.15
CA GLY A 85 -4.60 1.91 5.20
C GLY A 85 -4.55 3.35 5.72
N ILE A 86 -3.46 4.05 5.44
CA ILE A 86 -3.27 5.44 5.87
C ILE A 86 -3.59 6.40 4.72
N GLU A 87 -4.36 7.44 5.02
CA GLU A 87 -4.47 8.63 4.19
C GLU A 87 -3.46 9.68 4.70
N PRO A 88 -2.23 9.74 4.14
CA PRO A 88 -1.11 10.51 4.70
C PRO A 88 -1.37 12.01 4.84
N PHE A 89 -2.38 12.58 4.17
CA PHE A 89 -2.71 14.00 4.30
C PHE A 89 -3.91 14.29 5.23
N GLN A 90 -4.50 13.25 5.80
CA GLN A 90 -5.61 13.33 6.75
C GLN A 90 -5.27 12.67 8.09
N ASP A 91 -4.27 11.79 8.12
CA ASP A 91 -3.76 11.16 9.33
C ASP A 91 -3.06 12.19 10.23
N THR A 92 -3.43 12.20 11.52
CA THR A 92 -2.94 13.19 12.49
C THR A 92 -1.44 13.03 12.76
N GLY A 93 -0.92 11.80 12.75
CA GLY A 93 0.51 11.54 12.89
C GLY A 93 1.31 12.08 11.71
N CYS A 94 0.82 11.87 10.49
CA CYS A 94 1.41 12.42 9.27
C CYS A 94 1.38 13.96 9.26
N ILE A 95 0.26 14.58 9.64
CA ILE A 95 0.15 16.05 9.74
C ILE A 95 1.15 16.60 10.77
N THR A 96 1.26 15.96 11.93
CA THR A 96 2.22 16.32 12.98
C THR A 96 3.65 16.22 12.47
N LEU A 97 3.97 15.16 11.74
CA LEU A 97 5.26 14.96 11.09
C LEU A 97 5.59 16.09 10.10
N MET A 98 4.63 16.48 9.25
CA MET A 98 4.83 17.61 8.32
C MET A 98 5.09 18.92 9.06
N GLN A 99 4.36 19.20 10.14
CA GLN A 99 4.55 20.42 10.93
C GLN A 99 5.92 20.47 11.61
N GLN A 100 6.37 19.34 12.17
CA GLN A 100 7.69 19.23 12.80
C GLN A 100 8.83 19.37 11.78
N LEU A 101 8.71 18.74 10.61
CA LEU A 101 9.68 18.90 9.52
C LEU A 101 9.77 20.36 9.06
N LYS A 102 8.63 21.06 8.93
CA LYS A 102 8.60 22.49 8.60
C LYS A 102 9.26 23.36 9.67
N ALA A 103 9.07 23.04 10.94
CA ALA A 103 9.60 23.83 12.05
C ALA A 103 11.10 23.58 12.32
N ASN A 104 11.53 22.31 12.25
CA ASN A 104 12.80 21.87 12.82
C ASN A 104 13.73 21.18 11.79
N GLY A 105 13.29 20.97 10.55
CA GLY A 105 14.05 20.29 9.49
C GLY A 105 14.31 18.80 9.73
N SER A 106 13.92 18.26 10.89
CA SER A 106 14.15 16.87 11.31
C SER A 106 13.07 16.39 12.26
N VAL A 107 12.95 15.06 12.39
CA VAL A 107 11.90 14.41 13.19
C VAL A 107 12.34 13.03 13.67
N ASP A 108 11.88 12.64 14.86
CA ASP A 108 12.04 11.29 15.40
C ASP A 108 10.79 10.46 15.06
N ILE A 109 10.88 9.71 13.96
CA ILE A 109 9.76 8.92 13.45
C ILE A 109 9.25 7.86 14.43
N ASN A 110 10.09 7.40 15.36
CA ASN A 110 9.71 6.40 16.36
C ASN A 110 8.74 6.95 17.41
N LYS A 111 8.58 8.27 17.50
CA LYS A 111 7.67 8.95 18.42
C LYS A 111 6.36 9.36 17.78
N LEU A 112 6.16 9.06 16.50
CA LEU A 112 4.92 9.33 15.82
C LEU A 112 3.91 8.22 16.10
N GLU A 113 2.70 8.63 16.45
CA GLU A 113 1.55 7.74 16.50
C GLU A 113 0.83 7.86 15.16
N LEU A 114 0.92 6.81 14.35
CA LEU A 114 0.19 6.67 13.08
C LEU A 114 -1.05 5.82 13.30
N ASP A 115 -2.20 6.24 12.78
CA ASP A 115 -3.44 5.43 12.81
C ASP A 115 -3.41 4.37 11.70
N ILE A 116 -2.58 3.35 11.91
CA ILE A 116 -2.41 2.24 10.96
C ILE A 116 -3.63 1.33 11.02
N ARG A 117 -4.27 1.14 9.87
CA ARG A 117 -5.43 0.27 9.69
C ARG A 117 -5.15 -0.66 8.52
N PRO A 118 -4.40 -1.76 8.71
CA PRO A 118 -3.94 -2.57 7.58
C PRO A 118 -5.08 -3.20 6.79
N VAL A 119 -4.85 -3.47 5.49
CA VAL A 119 -5.81 -4.21 4.66
C VAL A 119 -6.05 -5.62 5.23
N ARG A 120 -7.26 -6.15 5.04
CA ARG A 120 -7.58 -7.51 5.51
C ARG A 120 -6.84 -8.57 4.71
N PHE A 121 -6.68 -8.35 3.41
CA PHE A 121 -5.89 -9.19 2.51
C PHE A 121 -5.48 -8.38 1.27
N VAL A 122 -4.48 -8.88 0.55
CA VAL A 122 -4.05 -8.38 -0.75
C VAL A 122 -4.52 -9.34 -1.84
N LEU A 123 -5.15 -8.80 -2.87
CA LEU A 123 -5.49 -9.54 -4.08
C LEU A 123 -4.66 -8.99 -5.23
N CYS A 124 -3.86 -9.84 -5.87
CA CYS A 124 -2.97 -9.41 -6.94
C CYS A 124 -2.88 -10.47 -8.06
N TYR A 125 -2.20 -10.13 -9.15
CA TYR A 125 -1.77 -11.09 -10.16
C TYR A 125 -0.29 -10.88 -10.44
N THR A 126 0.47 -11.96 -10.41
CA THR A 126 1.83 -11.99 -10.93
C THR A 126 2.02 -13.25 -11.76
N GLU A 127 2.86 -13.19 -12.78
CA GLU A 127 3.04 -14.31 -13.71
C GLU A 127 3.55 -15.58 -13.01
N ASP A 128 4.36 -15.40 -11.97
CA ASP A 128 4.93 -16.46 -11.13
C ASP A 128 4.07 -16.89 -9.94
N GLY A 129 2.88 -16.30 -9.75
CA GLY A 129 1.98 -16.67 -8.64
C GLY A 129 2.54 -16.36 -7.25
N CYS A 130 3.43 -15.36 -7.13
CA CYS A 130 4.07 -15.00 -5.87
C CYS A 130 3.07 -14.52 -4.79
N GLU A 131 3.22 -15.04 -3.57
CA GLU A 131 2.38 -14.73 -2.40
C GLU A 131 3.16 -14.44 -1.12
N ASN A 132 4.49 -14.34 -1.18
CA ASN A 132 5.31 -13.99 -0.02
C ASN A 132 6.64 -13.36 -0.48
N HIS A 133 7.36 -12.72 0.44
CA HIS A 133 8.60 -12.02 0.15
C HIS A 133 9.69 -12.95 -0.40
N GLN A 134 9.82 -14.15 0.17
CA GLN A 134 10.88 -15.10 -0.17
C GLN A 134 10.70 -15.69 -1.58
N GLY A 135 9.46 -15.89 -2.02
CA GLY A 135 9.11 -16.44 -3.33
C GLY A 135 9.16 -15.44 -4.47
N ARG A 136 9.62 -14.20 -4.23
CA ARG A 136 9.72 -13.18 -5.28
C ARG A 136 10.76 -13.54 -6.32
N THR A 137 10.40 -13.36 -7.59
CA THR A 137 11.29 -13.51 -8.73
C THR A 137 11.27 -12.25 -9.59
N ARG A 138 12.06 -12.26 -10.68
CA ARG A 138 11.98 -11.21 -11.69
C ARG A 138 10.58 -11.14 -12.34
N GLN A 139 9.85 -12.25 -12.41
CA GLN A 139 8.50 -12.32 -12.99
C GLN A 139 7.42 -11.75 -12.05
N THR A 140 7.72 -11.57 -10.76
CA THR A 140 6.81 -10.87 -9.83
C THR A 140 6.62 -9.40 -10.24
N GLY A 141 7.63 -8.79 -10.87
CA GLY A 141 7.57 -7.41 -11.34
C GLY A 141 7.39 -6.38 -10.22
N GLY A 142 6.76 -5.24 -10.56
CA GLY A 142 6.54 -4.12 -9.64
C GLY A 142 5.65 -4.45 -8.43
N THR A 143 4.83 -5.50 -8.52
CA THR A 143 3.94 -5.99 -7.44
C THR A 143 4.73 -6.59 -6.27
N GLY A 144 5.99 -7.01 -6.49
CA GLY A 144 6.80 -7.67 -5.47
C GLY A 144 7.04 -6.83 -4.22
N GLN A 145 7.05 -5.50 -4.35
CA GLN A 145 7.18 -4.63 -3.18
C GLN A 145 5.92 -4.69 -2.31
N THR A 146 4.74 -4.58 -2.91
CA THR A 146 3.45 -4.68 -2.19
C THR A 146 3.34 -6.03 -1.48
N ILE A 147 3.72 -7.12 -2.15
CA ILE A 147 3.79 -8.46 -1.57
C ILE A 147 4.72 -8.48 -0.36
N SER A 148 5.86 -7.80 -0.42
CA SER A 148 6.83 -7.78 0.68
C SER A 148 6.32 -7.03 1.91
N TYR A 149 5.63 -5.91 1.72
CA TYR A 149 5.00 -5.20 2.81
C TYR A 149 3.89 -6.04 3.43
N ALA A 150 3.00 -6.60 2.60
CA ALA A 150 1.91 -7.44 3.08
C ALA A 150 2.43 -8.64 3.91
N ASP A 151 3.44 -9.34 3.40
CA ASP A 151 4.09 -10.46 4.10
C ASP A 151 4.73 -10.00 5.42
N TYR A 152 5.42 -8.85 5.42
CA TYR A 152 5.99 -8.25 6.63
C TYR A 152 4.94 -7.93 7.71
N PHE A 153 3.77 -7.45 7.31
CA PHE A 153 2.65 -7.17 8.22
C PHE A 153 1.79 -8.42 8.54
N GLY A 154 2.13 -9.60 8.02
CA GLY A 154 1.34 -10.82 8.21
C GLY A 154 -0.03 -10.79 7.53
N ILE A 155 -0.18 -9.98 6.48
CA ILE A 155 -1.42 -9.81 5.73
C ILE A 155 -1.52 -10.92 4.68
N PRO A 156 -2.64 -11.66 4.62
CA PRO A 156 -2.85 -12.69 3.60
C PRO A 156 -2.73 -12.12 2.18
N ILE A 157 -1.96 -12.78 1.33
CA ILE A 157 -1.82 -12.45 -0.08
C ILE A 157 -2.47 -13.56 -0.90
N ILE A 158 -3.37 -13.20 -1.80
CA ILE A 158 -4.05 -14.10 -2.72
C ILE A 158 -3.66 -13.69 -4.13
N ASN A 159 -2.96 -14.57 -4.83
CA ASN A 159 -2.57 -14.34 -6.21
C ASN A 159 -3.52 -15.05 -7.18
N LEU A 160 -4.08 -14.30 -8.11
CA LEU A 160 -5.04 -14.78 -9.12
C LEU A 160 -4.44 -15.80 -10.11
N LYS A 161 -3.12 -16.02 -10.09
CA LYS A 161 -2.48 -17.09 -10.85
C LYS A 161 -2.61 -18.46 -10.20
N ASN A 162 -2.75 -18.52 -8.87
CA ASN A 162 -2.77 -19.77 -8.11
C ASN A 162 -4.14 -20.44 -8.15
N LEU A 163 -4.21 -21.76 -7.94
CA LEU A 163 -5.49 -22.46 -7.88
C LEU A 163 -6.24 -22.11 -6.58
N ASP A 164 -7.54 -22.42 -6.56
CA ASP A 164 -8.41 -22.29 -5.37
C ASP A 164 -8.68 -20.87 -4.84
N ILE A 165 -8.50 -19.87 -5.70
CA ILE A 165 -8.69 -18.44 -5.38
C ILE A 165 -10.03 -18.17 -4.70
N MET A 166 -11.13 -18.70 -5.25
CA MET A 166 -12.47 -18.39 -4.77
C MET A 166 -12.69 -18.85 -3.33
N ASN A 167 -12.18 -20.02 -2.95
CA ASN A 167 -12.30 -20.52 -1.58
C ASN A 167 -11.50 -19.65 -0.60
N ARG A 168 -10.29 -19.25 -1.00
CA ARG A 168 -9.43 -18.37 -0.19
C ARG A 168 -10.02 -16.98 -0.01
N ILE A 169 -10.60 -16.41 -1.07
CA ILE A 169 -11.31 -15.12 -0.98
C ILE A 169 -12.50 -15.24 -0.03
N ASN A 170 -13.31 -16.29 -0.15
CA ASN A 170 -14.48 -16.49 0.72
C ASN A 170 -14.08 -16.58 2.21
N GLN A 171 -12.97 -17.24 2.54
CA GLN A 171 -12.45 -17.28 3.92
C GLN A 171 -12.09 -15.89 4.47
N GLN A 172 -11.75 -14.93 3.59
CA GLN A 172 -11.43 -13.56 3.96
C GLN A 172 -12.65 -12.62 3.96
N LEU A 173 -13.83 -13.05 3.51
CA LEU A 173 -15.03 -12.21 3.45
C LEU A 173 -16.06 -12.54 4.53
N ILE A 174 -15.96 -13.72 5.15
CA ILE A 174 -16.80 -14.17 6.29
C ILE A 174 -16.19 -13.69 7.60
#